data_AF-A0A4U3CLR4-F1
#
_entry.id   AF-A0A4U3CLR4-F1
#
_cell.length_a   1.000
_cell.length_b   1.000
_cell.length_c   1.000
_cell.angle_alpha   90.00
_cell.angle_beta   90.00
_cell.angle_gamma   90.00
#
_symmetry.space_group_name_H-M   'P 1'
#
loop_
_entity.id
_entity.type
_entity.pdbx_description
1 polymer ?
#
loop_
_entity_poly.entity_id
_entity_poly.type
_entity_poly.pdbx_seq_one_letter_code
_entity_poly.pdbx_strand_id
1 'polypeptide(L)'
;MSDSTTHGRIAQDSSVTERVNQPGREEAVVRAGAHPVQHEEPEDWGWHAETGRKGRIGAWIAVLITLSFLIGNHEGRVEDLWVIGFAGIMVIILVWDIFRRKNAWRSR
;
A
#
# COMPACT_ATOMS: atom_id res chain seq x y z
N MET A 1 -11.84 47.97 21.43
CA MET A 1 -12.31 46.58 21.25
C MET A 1 -11.11 45.71 20.95
N SER A 2 -11.07 44.57 21.61
CA SER A 2 -9.94 43.65 21.77
C SER A 2 -9.81 42.69 20.59
N ASP A 3 -8.63 42.61 19.97
CA ASP A 3 -8.23 41.46 19.15
C ASP A 3 -6.99 40.82 19.78
N SER A 4 -7.23 40.11 20.88
CA SER A 4 -6.28 39.18 21.48
C SER A 4 -6.27 37.89 20.67
N THR A 5 -5.55 37.87 19.54
CA THR A 5 -5.25 36.62 18.83
C THR A 5 -4.15 35.90 19.61
N THR A 6 -4.58 35.12 20.60
CA THR A 6 -3.75 34.12 21.28
C THR A 6 -3.28 33.11 20.23
N HIS A 7 -2.12 33.35 19.61
CA HIS A 7 -1.37 32.29 18.94
C HIS A 7 -0.96 31.31 20.03
N GLY A 8 -1.75 30.25 20.18
CA GLY A 8 -1.41 29.13 21.04
C GLY A 8 0.01 28.71 20.73
N ARG A 9 0.85 28.70 21.75
CA ARG A 9 2.23 28.19 21.74
C ARG A 9 2.15 26.70 21.42
N ILE A 10 1.92 26.35 20.16
CA ILE A 10 2.10 25.00 19.62
C ILE A 10 3.52 24.65 20.01
N ALA A 11 3.70 23.59 20.80
CA ALA A 11 4.99 23.17 21.36
C ALA A 11 6.10 23.29 20.31
N GLN A 12 6.92 24.35 20.43
CA GLN A 12 7.96 24.71 19.44
C GLN A 12 9.22 23.83 19.59
N ASP A 13 9.28 23.03 20.66
CA ASP A 13 10.30 22.02 20.89
C ASP A 13 9.68 20.64 20.73
N SER A 14 9.71 20.12 19.50
CA SER A 14 9.47 18.71 19.26
C SER A 14 10.82 18.06 18.94
N SER A 15 11.14 16.96 19.61
CA SER A 15 12.39 16.20 19.37
C SER A 15 12.46 15.58 17.95
N VAL A 16 11.37 15.67 17.18
CA VAL A 16 11.21 15.12 15.84
C VAL A 16 11.45 16.18 14.76
N THR A 17 11.63 17.45 15.15
CA THR A 17 11.76 18.58 14.22
C THR A 17 12.99 19.42 14.52
N GLU A 18 13.69 19.83 13.47
CA GLU A 18 14.85 20.73 13.51
C GLU A 18 14.55 21.99 12.72
N ARG A 19 14.98 23.14 13.22
CA ARG A 19 14.85 24.41 12.49
C ARG A 19 16.08 24.63 11.61
N VAL A 20 15.85 24.74 10.32
CA VAL A 20 16.91 25.01 9.33
C VAL A 20 16.82 26.46 8.91
N ASN A 21 17.86 27.23 9.21
CA ASN A 21 18.03 28.59 8.74
C ASN A 21 18.73 28.58 7.38
N GLN A 22 17.97 28.86 6.31
CA GLN A 22 18.51 28.98 4.96
C GLN A 22 18.62 30.47 4.57
N PRO A 23 19.77 30.96 4.09
CA PRO A 23 19.95 32.37 3.76
C PRO A 23 18.90 32.88 2.76
N GLY A 24 18.24 34.00 3.09
CA GLY A 24 17.22 34.60 2.22
C GLY A 24 15.84 33.92 2.24
N ARG A 25 15.60 32.98 3.17
CA ARG A 25 14.31 32.32 3.38
C ARG A 25 13.92 32.41 4.86
N GLU A 26 12.61 32.41 5.14
CA GLU A 26 12.09 32.23 6.49
C GLU A 26 12.55 30.89 7.09
N GLU A 27 12.78 30.84 8.40
CA GLU A 27 13.24 29.65 9.11
C GLU A 27 12.23 28.51 8.94
N ALA A 28 12.66 27.40 8.33
CA ALA A 28 11.80 26.26 8.05
C ALA A 28 11.93 25.22 9.17
N VAL A 29 10.80 24.65 9.61
CA VAL A 29 10.77 23.49 10.50
C VAL A 29 10.80 22.23 9.65
N VAL A 30 11.91 21.50 9.71
CA VAL A 30 12.13 20.25 8.96
C VAL A 30 12.11 19.08 9.93
N ARG A 31 11.89 17.86 9.44
CA ARG A 31 12.03 16.66 10.28
C ARG A 31 13.50 16.52 10.67
N ALA A 32 13.79 16.30 11.95
CA ALA A 32 15.16 16.11 12.43
C ALA A 32 15.81 14.94 11.69
N GLY A 33 17.00 15.15 11.12
CA GLY A 33 17.71 14.16 10.30
C GLY A 33 17.20 14.00 8.86
N ALA A 34 16.32 14.88 8.38
CA ALA A 34 15.94 14.89 6.97
C ALA A 34 17.11 15.42 6.10
N HIS A 35 17.39 14.70 5.02
CA HIS A 35 18.34 15.14 3.99
C HIS A 35 17.58 15.52 2.70
N PRO A 36 18.15 16.38 1.84
CA PRO A 36 17.57 16.65 0.54
C PRO A 36 17.44 15.35 -0.25
N VAL A 37 16.25 15.05 -0.76
CA VAL A 37 16.02 13.90 -1.65
C VAL A 37 16.78 14.18 -2.95
N GLN A 38 17.85 13.43 -3.19
CA GLN A 38 18.69 13.59 -4.38
C GLN A 38 18.18 12.76 -5.56
N HIS A 39 17.47 11.66 -5.27
CA HIS A 39 16.79 10.81 -6.22
C HIS A 39 15.54 10.25 -5.55
N GLU A 40 14.42 10.28 -6.26
CA GLU A 40 13.18 9.65 -5.79
C GLU A 40 13.23 8.17 -6.14
N GLU A 41 13.02 7.32 -5.14
CA GLU A 41 12.75 5.91 -5.40
C GLU A 41 11.23 5.72 -5.45
N PRO A 42 10.71 4.76 -6.25
CA PRO A 42 9.29 4.51 -6.30
C PRO A 42 8.70 4.42 -4.90
N GLU A 43 9.38 3.72 -3.98
CA GLU A 43 8.98 3.50 -2.58
C GLU A 43 8.61 4.76 -1.76
N ASP A 44 9.15 5.92 -2.16
CA ASP A 44 8.90 7.19 -1.49
C ASP A 44 7.48 7.73 -1.75
N TRP A 45 6.80 7.27 -2.81
CA TRP A 45 5.48 7.78 -3.21
C TRP A 45 4.30 7.20 -2.41
N GLY A 46 4.56 6.30 -1.47
CA GLY A 46 3.60 5.84 -0.46
C GLY A 46 2.73 4.63 -0.82
N TRP A 47 2.61 4.24 -2.10
CA TRP A 47 1.83 3.05 -2.49
C TRP A 47 2.70 1.81 -2.78
N HIS A 48 3.41 1.33 -1.75
CA HIS A 48 4.40 0.22 -1.87
C HIS A 48 4.21 -0.89 -0.86
N ALA A 49 3.24 -0.72 0.04
CA ALA A 49 3.00 -1.69 1.09
C ALA A 49 2.41 -3.00 0.54
N GLU A 50 2.97 -4.12 0.95
CA GLU A 50 2.39 -5.44 0.71
C GLU A 50 1.35 -5.75 1.81
N THR A 51 0.16 -6.19 1.42
CA THR A 51 -0.89 -6.62 2.38
C THR A 51 -0.56 -7.94 3.10
N GLY A 52 0.51 -8.63 2.67
CA GLY A 52 1.06 -9.82 3.31
C GLY A 52 0.06 -10.97 3.45
N ARG A 53 -0.07 -11.53 4.66
CA ARG A 53 -0.99 -12.66 4.92
C ARG A 53 -2.46 -12.29 4.72
N LYS A 54 -2.87 -11.07 5.10
CA LYS A 54 -4.27 -10.62 4.99
C LYS A 54 -4.68 -10.49 3.52
N GLY A 55 -3.81 -9.93 2.67
CA GLY A 55 -4.05 -9.84 1.23
C GLY A 55 -4.27 -11.21 0.59
N ARG A 56 -3.46 -12.21 0.97
CA ARG A 56 -3.61 -13.58 0.46
C ARG A 56 -4.92 -14.25 0.89
N ILE A 57 -5.37 -14.02 2.12
CA ILE A 57 -6.69 -14.48 2.57
C ILE A 57 -7.79 -13.80 1.73
N GLY A 58 -7.68 -12.48 1.51
CA GLY A 58 -8.59 -11.74 0.63
C GLY A 58 -8.63 -12.29 -0.79
N ALA A 59 -7.48 -12.67 -1.35
CA ALA A 59 -7.41 -13.26 -2.67
C ALA A 59 -8.10 -14.64 -2.77
N TRP A 60 -7.97 -15.49 -1.74
CA TRP A 60 -8.74 -16.75 -1.67
C TRP A 60 -10.24 -16.50 -1.54
N ILE A 61 -10.65 -15.49 -0.75
CA ILE A 61 -12.06 -15.07 -0.67
C ILE A 61 -12.55 -14.61 -2.05
N ALA A 62 -11.75 -13.83 -2.79
CA ALA A 62 -12.10 -13.41 -4.15
C ALA A 62 -12.29 -14.60 -5.09
N VAL A 63 -11.44 -15.63 -5.03
CA VAL A 63 -11.64 -16.89 -5.78
C VAL A 63 -13.00 -17.51 -5.47
N LEU A 64 -13.36 -17.62 -4.18
CA LEU A 64 -14.64 -18.21 -3.77
C LEU A 64 -15.84 -17.40 -4.26
N ILE A 65 -15.76 -16.06 -4.22
CA ILE A 65 -16.79 -15.17 -4.76
C ILE A 65 -16.89 -15.31 -6.28
N THR A 66 -15.77 -15.39 -7.00
CA THR A 66 -15.80 -15.62 -8.45
C THR A 66 -16.47 -16.95 -8.77
N LEU A 67 -16.14 -18.02 -8.03
CA LEU A 67 -16.77 -19.34 -8.22
C LEU A 67 -18.26 -19.34 -7.84
N SER A 68 -18.70 -18.49 -6.92
CA SER A 68 -20.13 -18.41 -6.59
C SER A 68 -20.97 -17.90 -7.76
N PHE A 69 -20.38 -17.22 -8.76
CA PHE A 69 -21.08 -16.78 -9.97
C PHE A 69 -21.50 -17.94 -10.88
N LEU A 70 -21.03 -19.17 -10.62
CA LEU A 70 -21.53 -20.38 -11.30
C LEU A 70 -22.95 -20.75 -10.87
N ILE A 71 -23.44 -20.20 -9.75
CA ILE A 71 -24.80 -20.43 -9.26
C ILE A 71 -25.68 -19.31 -9.82
N GLY A 72 -26.39 -19.60 -10.91
CA GLY A 72 -27.20 -18.59 -11.57
C GLY A 72 -27.90 -19.07 -12.85
N ASN A 73 -28.36 -18.09 -13.62
CA ASN A 73 -29.17 -18.24 -14.83
C ASN A 73 -28.34 -18.55 -16.10
N HIS A 74 -27.27 -19.32 -16.01
CA HIS A 74 -26.35 -19.49 -17.13
C HIS A 74 -26.87 -20.55 -18.11
N GLU A 75 -27.63 -20.14 -19.13
CA GLU A 75 -28.13 -21.06 -20.17
C GLU A 75 -27.07 -21.40 -21.23
N GLY A 76 -26.25 -20.41 -21.62
CA GLY A 76 -25.31 -20.53 -22.73
C GLY A 76 -23.97 -21.20 -22.39
N ARG A 77 -23.68 -21.44 -21.10
CA ARG A 77 -22.43 -22.02 -20.55
C ARG A 77 -21.11 -21.31 -20.90
N VAL A 78 -21.11 -20.35 -21.83
CA VAL A 78 -19.93 -19.53 -22.18
C VAL A 78 -19.48 -18.72 -20.96
N GLU A 79 -20.43 -18.18 -20.19
CA GLU A 79 -20.16 -17.46 -18.94
C GLU A 79 -19.42 -18.36 -17.93
N ASP A 80 -19.84 -19.62 -17.78
CA ASP A 80 -19.16 -20.58 -16.91
C ASP A 80 -17.71 -20.81 -17.31
N LEU A 81 -17.43 -20.91 -18.62
CA LEU A 81 -16.06 -21.09 -19.12
C LEU A 81 -15.16 -19.92 -18.73
N TRP A 82 -15.66 -18.69 -18.83
CA TRP A 82 -14.91 -17.50 -18.41
C TRP A 82 -14.74 -17.45 -16.90
N VAL A 83 -15.79 -17.72 -16.12
CA VAL A 83 -15.73 -17.75 -14.65
C VAL A 83 -14.71 -18.78 -14.17
N ILE A 84 -14.77 -20.01 -14.70
CA ILE A 84 -13.82 -21.08 -14.37
C ILE A 84 -12.41 -20.72 -14.84
N GLY A 85 -12.27 -20.15 -16.04
CA GLY A 85 -10.98 -19.71 -16.57
C GLY A 85 -10.29 -18.69 -15.67
N PHE A 86 -10.99 -17.63 -15.27
CA PHE A 86 -10.45 -16.61 -14.37
C PHE A 86 -10.18 -17.15 -12.97
N ALA A 87 -11.10 -17.93 -12.40
CA ALA A 87 -10.89 -18.57 -11.09
C ALA A 87 -9.65 -19.49 -11.13
N GLY A 88 -9.47 -20.26 -12.20
CA GLY A 88 -8.30 -21.11 -12.42
C GLY A 88 -7.00 -20.31 -12.46
N ILE A 89 -6.95 -19.22 -13.22
CA ILE A 89 -5.77 -18.33 -13.27
C ILE A 89 -5.44 -17.77 -11.89
N MET A 90 -6.44 -17.30 -11.15
CA MET A 90 -6.24 -16.77 -9.79
C MET A 90 -5.66 -17.84 -8.84
N VAL A 91 -6.20 -19.06 -8.89
CA VAL A 91 -5.68 -20.17 -8.08
C VAL A 91 -4.25 -20.51 -8.46
N ILE A 92 -3.92 -20.57 -9.75
CA ILE A 92 -2.56 -20.82 -10.24
C ILE A 92 -1.59 -19.77 -9.67
N ILE A 93 -1.94 -18.48 -9.74
CA ILE A 93 -1.12 -17.38 -9.21
C ILE A 93 -0.91 -17.54 -7.69
N LEU A 94 -1.97 -17.86 -6.93
CA LEU A 94 -1.88 -18.03 -5.48
C LEU A 94 -1.02 -19.23 -5.08
N VAL A 95 -1.20 -20.35 -5.78
CA VAL A 95 -0.39 -21.56 -5.56
C VAL A 95 1.08 -21.28 -5.91
N TRP A 96 1.34 -20.57 -7.01
CA TRP A 96 2.68 -20.14 -7.39
C TRP A 96 3.31 -19.21 -6.35
N ASP A 97 2.58 -18.22 -5.82
CA ASP A 97 3.03 -17.35 -4.72
C ASP A 97 3.47 -18.15 -3.50
N ILE A 98 2.68 -19.16 -3.10
CA ILE A 98 3.00 -20.05 -1.97
C ILE A 98 4.31 -20.79 -2.23
N PHE A 99 4.47 -21.40 -3.41
CA PHE A 99 5.70 -22.13 -3.75
C PHE A 99 6.93 -21.21 -3.85
N ARG A 100 6.79 -20.05 -4.48
CA ARG A 100 7.85 -19.04 -4.61
C ARG A 100 8.35 -18.61 -3.23
N ARG A 101 7.44 -18.31 -2.30
CA ARG A 101 7.82 -17.89 -0.93
C ARG A 101 8.45 -19.00 -0.12
N LYS A 102 7.96 -20.23 -0.23
CA LYS A 102 8.56 -21.41 0.41
C LYS A 102 9.99 -21.69 -0.06
N ASN A 103 10.30 -21.35 -1.31
CA ASN A 103 11.59 -21.57 -1.93
C ASN A 103 12.47 -20.31 -2.03
N ALA A 104 12.09 -19.20 -1.41
CA ALA A 104 12.81 -17.93 -1.51
C ALA A 104 14.26 -18.00 -0.99
N TRP A 105 14.58 -18.98 -0.13
CA TRP A 105 15.93 -19.22 0.35
C TRP A 105 16.84 -19.95 -0.65
N ARG A 106 16.27 -20.59 -1.69
CA ARG A 106 17.01 -21.31 -2.74
C ARG A 106 17.43 -20.43 -3.90
N SER A 107 16.94 -19.19 -3.96
CA SER A 107 17.26 -18.23 -5.03
C SER A 107 18.30 -17.19 -4.58
N ARG A 108 19.13 -17.53 -3.60
CA ARG A 108 20.30 -16.75 -3.17
C ARG A 108 21.58 -17.39 -3.65
#